data_AF-A0AA35TSJ9-F1
#
_entry.id   AF-A0AA35TSJ9-F1
#
_cell.length_a   1.000
_cell.length_b   1.000
_cell.length_c   1.000
_cell.angle_alpha   90.00
_cell.angle_beta   90.00
_cell.angle_gamma   90.00
#
_symmetry.space_group_name_H-M   'P 1'
#
loop_
_entity.id
_entity.type
_entity.pdbx_description
1 polymer ?
#
loop_
_entity_poly.entity_id
_entity_poly.type
_entity_poly.pdbx_seq_one_letter_code
_entity_poly.pdbx_strand_id
1 'polypeptide(L)'
;LPKVSTRKCPICLLVLRKPSQVECCGRVFCTGCLQRALRDSDDRCPMCNARAPRMFTDQNFRRILAGFRVYCVHRSRGEGERGCQWTGELRQLGSHLNPNQNQKGCLFVNVTCSLCGETMKRSSLSQHQESDCPKRSYSCPHCYIQSNYNNIVNSHLGKCPYYPCRCPHCDLMTERCE
;
A
#
# COMPACT_ATOMS: atom_id res chain seq x y z
N LEU A 1 8.47 -37.86 3.61
CA LEU A 1 8.26 -36.43 3.29
C LEU A 1 6.91 -36.28 2.58
N PRO A 2 5.99 -35.42 3.03
CA PRO A 2 4.71 -35.25 2.34
C PRO A 2 4.97 -34.74 0.92
N LYS A 3 4.45 -35.46 -0.08
CA LYS A 3 4.67 -35.20 -1.51
C LYS A 3 4.24 -33.77 -1.87
N VAL A 4 5.00 -33.13 -2.75
CA VAL A 4 4.91 -31.72 -3.18
C VAL A 4 3.50 -31.28 -3.64
N SER A 5 2.61 -32.22 -3.97
CA SER A 5 1.22 -32.01 -4.38
C SER A 5 0.26 -31.53 -3.26
N THR A 6 0.65 -31.50 -1.99
CA THR A 6 -0.23 -31.18 -0.83
C THR A 6 -0.16 -29.72 -0.36
N ARG A 7 0.04 -28.74 -1.26
CA ARG A 7 0.20 -27.32 -0.87
C ARG A 7 -0.97 -26.41 -1.25
N LYS A 8 -2.04 -26.97 -1.82
CA LYS A 8 -3.26 -26.27 -2.18
C LYS A 8 -4.34 -26.50 -1.13
N CYS A 9 -5.13 -25.47 -0.85
CA CYS A 9 -6.31 -25.59 -0.01
C CYS A 9 -7.41 -26.37 -0.75
N PRO A 10 -8.01 -27.40 -0.13
CA PRO A 10 -9.14 -28.13 -0.76
C PRO A 10 -10.38 -27.29 -1.04
N ILE A 11 -10.53 -26.14 -0.36
CA ILE A 11 -11.72 -25.28 -0.48
C ILE A 11 -11.52 -24.24 -1.61
N CYS A 12 -10.44 -23.44 -1.54
CA CYS A 12 -10.22 -22.39 -2.54
C CYS A 12 -9.32 -22.81 -3.71
N LEU A 13 -8.72 -24.00 -3.65
CA LEU A 13 -7.81 -24.55 -4.67
C LEU A 13 -6.52 -23.73 -4.92
N LEU A 14 -6.30 -22.67 -4.12
CA LEU A 14 -5.08 -21.84 -4.14
C LEU A 14 -4.05 -22.34 -3.13
N VAL A 15 -2.82 -21.80 -3.21
CA VAL A 15 -1.76 -22.04 -2.21
C VAL A 15 -2.28 -21.67 -0.81
N LEU A 16 -2.04 -22.55 0.16
CA LEU A 16 -2.50 -22.40 1.54
C LEU A 16 -2.07 -21.05 2.15
N ARG A 17 -3.04 -20.26 2.62
CA ARG A 17 -2.80 -19.00 3.37
C ARG A 17 -3.11 -19.24 4.83
N LYS A 18 -2.10 -19.07 5.70
CA LYS A 18 -2.17 -19.43 7.14
C LYS A 18 -2.68 -20.89 7.27
N PRO A 19 -1.83 -21.89 7.03
CA PRO A 19 -2.25 -23.29 7.01
C PRO A 19 -2.75 -23.74 8.39
N SER A 20 -3.96 -24.29 8.43
CA SER A 20 -4.57 -24.92 9.60
C SER A 20 -4.89 -26.36 9.28
N GLN A 21 -4.39 -27.28 10.11
CA GLN A 21 -4.66 -28.71 10.00
C GLN A 21 -5.80 -29.08 10.96
N VAL A 22 -6.70 -29.96 10.49
CA VAL A 22 -7.75 -30.54 11.33
C VAL A 22 -7.33 -31.88 11.88
N GLU A 23 -7.64 -32.13 13.15
CA GLU A 23 -7.32 -33.40 13.82
C GLU A 23 -8.10 -34.58 13.24
N CYS A 24 -9.36 -34.36 12.84
CA CYS A 24 -10.27 -35.44 12.42
C CYS A 24 -9.82 -36.22 11.17
N CYS A 25 -9.16 -35.58 10.21
CA CYS A 25 -8.73 -36.24 8.96
C CYS A 25 -7.34 -35.80 8.49
N GLY A 26 -6.61 -35.01 9.29
CA GLY A 26 -5.25 -34.55 8.98
C GLY A 26 -5.14 -33.61 7.76
N ARG A 27 -6.26 -33.15 7.19
CA ARG A 27 -6.26 -32.25 6.03
C ARG A 27 -5.86 -30.83 6.45
N VAL A 28 -5.18 -30.13 5.55
CA VAL A 28 -4.72 -28.74 5.76
C VAL A 28 -5.50 -27.79 4.86
N PHE A 29 -5.96 -26.68 5.44
CA PHE A 29 -6.74 -25.65 4.77
C PHE A 29 -6.17 -24.26 5.04
N CYS A 30 -6.59 -23.25 4.29
CA CYS A 30 -6.44 -21.87 4.74
C CYS A 30 -7.30 -21.67 6.00
N THR A 31 -6.78 -21.02 7.05
CA THR A 31 -7.55 -20.74 8.28
C THR A 31 -8.90 -20.10 7.94
N GLY A 32 -8.91 -19.07 7.08
CA GLY A 32 -10.15 -18.37 6.72
C GLY A 32 -11.12 -19.20 5.88
N CYS A 33 -10.63 -20.13 5.05
CA CYS A 33 -11.49 -21.03 4.29
C CYS A 33 -12.17 -22.05 5.21
N LEU A 34 -11.40 -22.68 6.10
CA LEU A 34 -11.93 -23.65 7.04
C LEU A 34 -12.91 -23.00 8.03
N GLN A 35 -12.56 -21.86 8.62
CA GLN A 35 -13.45 -21.14 9.53
C GLN A 35 -14.78 -20.76 8.88
N ARG A 36 -14.78 -20.38 7.60
CA ARG A 36 -16.01 -20.08 6.87
C ARG A 36 -16.83 -21.35 6.64
N ALA A 37 -16.19 -22.41 6.17
CA ALA A 37 -16.86 -23.68 5.93
C ALA A 37 -17.47 -24.29 7.20
N LEU A 38 -16.80 -24.18 8.36
CA LEU A 38 -17.35 -24.65 9.64
C LEU A 38 -18.61 -23.88 10.05
N ARG A 39 -18.60 -22.53 9.91
CA ARG A 39 -19.79 -21.71 10.17
C ARG A 39 -20.98 -22.08 9.28
N ASP A 40 -20.72 -22.43 8.03
CA ASP A 40 -21.76 -22.73 7.04
C ASP A 40 -22.28 -24.18 7.14
N SER A 41 -21.67 -25.04 7.98
CA SER A 41 -21.93 -26.48 8.00
C SER A 41 -22.17 -27.08 9.39
N ASP A 42 -22.69 -26.29 10.35
CA ASP A 42 -22.94 -26.77 11.73
C ASP A 42 -21.66 -27.36 12.36
N ASP A 43 -20.54 -26.66 12.17
CA ASP A 43 -19.19 -27.05 12.61
C ASP A 43 -18.74 -28.43 12.10
N ARG A 44 -19.09 -28.79 10.87
CA ARG A 44 -18.68 -30.06 10.26
C ARG A 44 -17.49 -29.91 9.34
N CYS A 45 -16.57 -30.87 9.43
CA CYS A 45 -15.40 -30.89 8.58
C CYS A 45 -15.82 -31.06 7.10
N PRO A 46 -15.38 -30.18 6.18
CA PRO A 46 -15.75 -30.26 4.76
C PRO A 46 -15.27 -31.51 4.01
N MET A 47 -14.36 -32.29 4.62
CA MET A 47 -13.73 -33.44 3.97
C MET A 47 -14.17 -34.80 4.53
N CYS A 48 -14.53 -34.86 5.81
CA CYS A 48 -14.90 -36.11 6.48
C CYS A 48 -16.18 -36.02 7.32
N ASN A 49 -16.84 -34.85 7.33
CA ASN A 49 -18.09 -34.60 8.05
C ASN A 49 -18.03 -34.75 9.59
N ALA A 50 -16.83 -34.86 10.17
CA ALA A 50 -16.65 -34.89 11.63
C ALA A 50 -17.10 -33.56 12.27
N ARG A 51 -17.78 -33.65 13.42
CA ARG A 51 -18.31 -32.50 14.16
C ARG A 51 -17.24 -31.85 15.03
N ALA A 52 -17.28 -30.51 15.12
CA ALA A 52 -16.40 -29.69 15.94
C ALA A 52 -14.90 -30.08 15.82
N PRO A 53 -14.33 -30.13 14.61
CA PRO A 53 -12.94 -30.54 14.44
C PRO A 53 -11.99 -29.53 15.10
N ARG A 54 -11.11 -30.00 15.98
CA ARG A 54 -10.03 -29.16 16.52
C ARG A 54 -9.07 -28.76 15.41
N MET A 55 -8.73 -27.48 15.37
CA MET A 55 -7.82 -26.88 14.40
C MET A 55 -6.50 -26.54 15.07
N PHE A 56 -5.39 -26.89 14.43
CA PHE A 56 -4.06 -26.48 14.87
C PHE A 56 -3.28 -25.83 13.73
N THR A 57 -2.41 -24.89 14.08
CA THR A 57 -1.57 -24.22 13.11
C THR A 57 -0.40 -25.13 12.75
N ASP A 58 -0.28 -25.47 11.47
CA ASP A 58 0.84 -26.28 11.01
C ASP A 58 2.08 -25.40 10.80
N GLN A 59 2.97 -25.42 11.79
CA GLN A 59 4.20 -24.64 11.79
C GLN A 59 5.17 -25.07 10.68
N ASN A 60 5.19 -26.35 10.31
CA ASN A 60 6.05 -26.85 9.26
C ASN A 60 5.60 -26.35 7.89
N PHE A 61 4.30 -26.47 7.59
CA PHE A 61 3.74 -25.87 6.37
C PHE A 61 3.92 -24.36 6.34
N ARG A 62 3.76 -23.66 7.48
CA ARG A 62 4.01 -22.22 7.56
C ARG A 62 5.45 -21.87 7.18
N ARG A 63 6.45 -22.59 7.70
CA ARG A 63 7.88 -22.37 7.37
C ARG A 63 8.18 -22.66 5.90
N ILE A 64 7.64 -23.77 5.38
CA ILE A 64 7.84 -24.18 3.99
C ILE A 64 7.27 -23.13 3.02
N LEU A 65 6.03 -22.67 3.26
CA LEU A 65 5.39 -21.65 2.44
C LEU A 65 6.12 -20.31 2.53
N ALA A 66 6.58 -19.94 3.72
CA ALA A 66 7.32 -18.70 3.96
C ALA A 66 8.61 -18.60 3.13
N GLY A 67 9.26 -19.73 2.83
CA GLY A 67 10.46 -19.81 2.01
C GLY A 67 10.22 -19.84 0.50
N PHE A 68 8.98 -19.77 0.02
CA PHE A 68 8.70 -19.72 -1.41
C PHE A 68 9.24 -18.45 -2.04
N ARG A 69 10.05 -18.60 -3.10
CA ARG A 69 10.45 -17.49 -3.95
C ARG A 69 9.25 -17.02 -4.76
N VAL A 70 8.93 -15.74 -4.63
CA VAL A 70 7.80 -15.08 -5.28
C VAL A 70 8.25 -13.80 -5.99
N TYR A 71 7.34 -13.26 -6.79
CA TYR A 71 7.51 -11.97 -7.47
C TYR A 71 6.54 -10.94 -6.91
N CYS A 72 6.90 -9.67 -7.03
CA CYS A 72 5.98 -8.59 -6.72
C CYS A 72 4.71 -8.67 -7.59
N VAL A 73 3.55 -8.34 -7.01
CA VAL A 73 2.27 -8.26 -7.73
C VAL A 73 2.27 -7.17 -8.81
N HIS A 74 3.14 -6.17 -8.67
CA HIS A 74 3.35 -5.08 -9.63
C HIS A 74 4.49 -5.36 -10.62
N ARG A 75 4.94 -6.61 -10.75
CA ARG A 75 5.92 -7.01 -11.78
C ARG A 75 5.32 -6.81 -13.18
N SER A 76 6.14 -6.38 -14.14
CA SER A 76 5.71 -6.29 -15.54
C SER A 76 5.36 -7.66 -16.09
N ARG A 77 4.33 -7.72 -16.94
CA ARG A 77 3.84 -8.99 -17.50
C ARG A 77 4.28 -9.22 -18.94
N GLY A 78 4.89 -8.22 -19.58
CA GLY A 78 5.40 -8.31 -20.96
C GLY A 78 6.57 -7.35 -21.23
N GLU A 79 7.12 -7.45 -22.45
CA GLU A 79 8.15 -6.54 -22.96
C GLU A 79 7.58 -5.12 -23.13
N GLY A 80 8.30 -4.12 -22.65
CA GLY A 80 7.92 -2.70 -22.74
C GLY A 80 7.17 -2.12 -21.52
N GLU A 81 6.69 -2.96 -20.60
CA GLU A 81 6.02 -2.51 -19.38
C GLU A 81 7.01 -2.20 -18.25
N ARG A 82 6.95 -1.00 -17.68
CA ARG A 82 7.66 -0.67 -16.43
C ARG A 82 6.95 -1.31 -15.24
N GLY A 83 7.63 -2.20 -14.54
CA GLY A 83 7.09 -2.88 -13.36
C GLY A 83 8.14 -3.12 -12.28
N CYS A 84 7.68 -3.57 -11.11
CA CYS A 84 8.55 -3.89 -9.99
C CYS A 84 9.36 -5.16 -10.28
N GLN A 85 10.68 -5.06 -10.21
CA GLN A 85 11.59 -6.19 -10.43
C GLN A 85 11.85 -7.02 -9.16
N TRP A 86 11.23 -6.65 -8.03
CA TRP A 86 11.47 -7.31 -6.77
C TRP A 86 11.05 -8.79 -6.82
N THR A 87 11.96 -9.63 -6.33
CA THR A 87 11.76 -11.04 -6.09
C THR A 87 12.42 -11.41 -4.77
N GLY A 88 11.78 -12.28 -4.01
CA GLY A 88 12.23 -12.64 -2.67
C GLY A 88 11.36 -13.74 -2.08
N GLU A 89 11.52 -14.01 -0.79
CA GLU A 89 10.70 -14.99 -0.09
C GLU A 89 9.29 -14.47 0.17
N LEU A 90 8.29 -15.35 0.20
CA LEU A 90 6.90 -15.02 0.50
C LEU A 90 6.75 -14.26 1.82
N ARG A 91 7.59 -14.58 2.82
CA ARG A 91 7.60 -13.87 4.11
C ARG A 91 8.02 -12.39 3.99
N GLN A 92 8.79 -12.04 2.96
CA GLN A 92 9.30 -10.69 2.71
C GLN A 92 8.35 -9.87 1.82
N LEU A 93 7.40 -10.51 1.13
CA LEU A 93 6.48 -9.81 0.23
C LEU A 93 5.60 -8.79 0.98
N GLY A 94 5.19 -9.12 2.21
CA GLY A 94 4.37 -8.24 3.03
C GLY A 94 5.05 -6.92 3.40
N SER A 95 6.33 -6.96 3.78
CA SER A 95 7.11 -5.75 4.04
C SER A 95 7.38 -4.99 2.75
N HIS A 96 7.74 -5.68 1.66
CA HIS A 96 7.93 -5.05 0.36
C HIS A 96 6.70 -4.24 -0.10
N LEU A 97 5.49 -4.76 0.07
CA LEU A 97 4.24 -4.10 -0.32
C LEU A 97 3.69 -3.11 0.72
N ASN A 98 4.34 -2.96 1.87
CA ASN A 98 3.83 -2.11 2.94
C ASN A 98 3.82 -0.62 2.50
N PRO A 99 2.65 0.05 2.42
CA PRO A 99 2.58 1.45 2.01
C PRO A 99 3.22 2.40 3.03
N ASN A 100 3.25 2.02 4.31
CA ASN A 100 3.78 2.84 5.41
C ASN A 100 5.29 2.69 5.60
N GLN A 101 5.92 1.70 4.95
CA GLN A 101 7.38 1.58 4.98
C GLN A 101 7.99 2.73 4.16
N ASN A 102 9.13 3.28 4.58
CA ASN A 102 9.83 4.35 3.85
C ASN A 102 10.33 3.89 2.46
N GLN A 103 11.17 4.68 1.78
CA GLN A 103 11.68 4.45 0.41
C GLN A 103 12.25 3.04 0.09
N LYS A 104 12.44 2.16 1.08
CA LYS A 104 12.88 0.77 0.93
C LYS A 104 11.77 -0.21 0.47
N GLY A 105 10.53 0.26 0.31
CA GLY A 105 9.39 -0.54 -0.17
C GLY A 105 9.21 -0.55 -1.69
N CYS A 106 8.14 -1.19 -2.16
CA CYS A 106 7.78 -1.21 -3.57
C CYS A 106 7.39 0.19 -4.06
N LEU A 107 8.02 0.64 -5.14
CA LEU A 107 7.78 1.96 -5.76
C LEU A 107 6.43 2.07 -6.47
N PHE A 108 5.79 0.93 -6.77
CA PHE A 108 4.54 0.85 -7.53
C PHE A 108 3.30 0.75 -6.64
N VAL A 109 3.46 0.67 -5.31
CA VAL A 109 2.30 0.70 -4.39
C VAL A 109 1.73 2.10 -4.36
N ASN A 110 0.41 2.17 -4.18
CA ASN A 110 -0.24 3.42 -3.88
C ASN A 110 0.00 3.78 -2.42
N VAL A 111 0.39 5.03 -2.20
CA VAL A 111 0.60 5.66 -0.90
C VAL A 111 -0.22 6.94 -0.86
N THR A 112 -0.60 7.34 0.34
CA THR A 112 -1.38 8.56 0.58
C THR A 112 -0.44 9.66 1.04
N CYS A 113 -0.51 10.84 0.41
CA CYS A 113 0.23 12.01 0.84
C CYS A 113 -0.26 12.48 2.21
N SER A 114 0.65 12.61 3.16
CA SER A 114 0.34 13.06 4.53
C SER A 114 -0.11 14.52 4.61
N LEU A 115 0.21 15.33 3.60
CA LEU A 115 -0.13 16.76 3.58
C LEU A 115 -1.55 16.98 3.02
N CYS A 116 -1.86 16.42 1.86
CA CYS A 116 -3.13 16.65 1.15
C CYS A 116 -4.13 15.50 1.16
N GLY A 117 -3.71 14.27 1.50
CA GLY A 117 -4.57 13.09 1.48
C GLY A 117 -4.76 12.45 0.09
N GLU A 118 -4.14 12.99 -0.96
CA GLU A 118 -4.20 12.37 -2.29
C GLU A 118 -3.43 11.05 -2.33
N THR A 119 -3.92 10.11 -3.15
CA THR A 119 -3.31 8.78 -3.31
C THR A 119 -2.59 8.68 -4.65
N MET A 120 -1.35 8.19 -4.63
CA MET A 120 -0.49 8.09 -5.81
C MET A 120 0.58 7.01 -5.64
N LYS A 121 1.31 6.68 -6.72
CA LYS A 121 2.42 5.73 -6.62
C LYS A 121 3.51 6.28 -5.70
N ARG A 122 4.12 5.42 -4.90
CA ARG A 122 5.27 5.76 -4.04
C ARG A 122 6.39 6.46 -4.81
N SER A 123 6.66 6.06 -6.05
CA SER A 123 7.65 6.69 -6.92
C SER A 123 7.41 8.19 -7.16
N SER A 124 6.17 8.64 -7.07
CA SER A 124 5.76 10.02 -7.36
C SER A 124 5.57 10.87 -6.10
N LEU A 125 5.63 10.26 -4.91
CA LEU A 125 5.32 10.95 -3.66
C LEU A 125 6.30 12.10 -3.37
N SER A 126 7.61 11.88 -3.57
CA SER A 126 8.63 12.91 -3.32
C SER A 126 8.42 14.13 -4.24
N GLN A 127 8.29 13.89 -5.55
CA GLN A 127 8.00 14.94 -6.51
C GLN A 127 6.72 15.70 -6.14
N HIS A 128 5.64 14.98 -5.84
CA HIS A 128 4.40 15.61 -5.41
C HIS A 128 4.60 16.49 -4.17
N GLN A 129 5.28 16.03 -3.12
CA GLN A 129 5.48 16.81 -1.90
C GLN A 129 6.34 18.06 -2.13
N GLU A 130 7.25 18.02 -3.11
CA GLU A 130 8.18 19.11 -3.44
C GLU A 130 7.56 20.15 -4.41
N SER A 131 6.82 19.71 -5.43
CA SER A 131 6.34 20.59 -6.52
C SER A 131 4.83 20.71 -6.62
N ASP A 132 4.11 19.60 -6.47
CA ASP A 132 2.71 19.52 -6.94
C ASP A 132 1.69 19.70 -5.80
N CYS A 133 2.07 19.33 -4.58
CA CYS A 133 1.17 19.26 -3.45
C CYS A 133 0.65 20.68 -3.11
N PRO A 134 -0.67 20.91 -3.12
CA PRO A 134 -1.24 22.21 -2.76
C PRO A 134 -0.94 22.58 -1.29
N LYS A 135 -0.73 21.57 -0.45
CA LYS A 135 -0.42 21.74 0.97
C LYS A 135 1.08 21.68 1.30
N ARG A 136 1.98 21.68 0.30
CA ARG A 136 3.43 21.78 0.55
C ARG A 136 3.79 23.10 1.21
N SER A 137 4.87 23.09 1.98
CA SER A 137 5.46 24.31 2.54
C SER A 137 5.91 25.23 1.41
N TYR A 138 5.55 26.51 1.49
CA TYR A 138 5.88 27.51 0.50
C TYR A 138 6.05 28.88 1.18
N SER A 139 7.06 29.62 0.73
CA SER A 139 7.33 30.98 1.21
C SER A 139 6.83 31.99 0.19
N CYS A 140 6.14 33.03 0.64
CA CYS A 140 5.79 34.14 -0.23
C CYS A 140 7.07 34.78 -0.80
N PRO A 141 7.22 34.94 -2.12
CA PRO A 141 8.43 35.51 -2.71
C PRO A 141 8.58 37.02 -2.44
N HIS A 142 7.54 37.69 -1.94
CA HIS A 142 7.53 39.13 -1.71
C HIS A 142 7.76 39.52 -0.26
N CYS A 143 7.16 38.79 0.69
CA CYS A 143 7.24 39.10 2.12
C CYS A 143 7.87 37.99 2.97
N TYR A 144 8.23 36.87 2.34
CA TYR A 144 8.86 35.70 2.97
C TYR A 144 8.08 35.01 4.10
N ILE A 145 6.78 35.30 4.23
CA ILE A 145 5.92 34.55 5.15
C ILE A 145 5.80 33.09 4.69
N GLN A 146 5.93 32.16 5.63
CA GLN A 146 5.77 30.74 5.37
C GLN A 146 4.32 30.31 5.60
N SER A 147 3.76 29.59 4.64
CA SER A 147 2.49 28.86 4.80
C SER A 147 2.49 27.67 3.85
N ASN A 148 1.33 27.06 3.61
CA ASN A 148 1.22 26.13 2.49
C ASN A 148 0.97 26.87 1.17
N TYR A 149 1.36 26.25 0.06
CA TYR A 149 1.25 26.85 -1.28
C TYR A 149 -0.17 27.36 -1.59
N ASN A 150 -1.19 26.57 -1.31
CA ASN A 150 -2.59 26.92 -1.55
C ASN A 150 -2.99 28.21 -0.82
N ASN A 151 -2.62 28.34 0.46
CA ASN A 151 -2.88 29.52 1.26
C ASN A 151 -2.12 30.74 0.74
N ILE A 152 -0.84 30.57 0.36
CA ILE A 152 -0.04 31.66 -0.17
C ILE A 152 -0.69 32.20 -1.46
N VAL A 153 -0.91 31.31 -2.43
CA VAL A 153 -1.38 31.70 -3.77
C VAL A 153 -2.82 32.22 -3.75
N ASN A 154 -3.73 31.55 -3.02
CA ASN A 154 -5.16 31.85 -3.11
C ASN A 154 -5.69 32.78 -2.02
N SER A 155 -4.93 33.07 -0.97
CA SER A 155 -5.44 33.89 0.16
C SER A 155 -4.47 34.98 0.62
N HIS A 156 -3.16 34.80 0.46
CA HIS A 156 -2.16 35.76 0.92
C HIS A 156 -1.77 36.78 -0.15
N LEU A 157 -1.47 36.36 -1.39
CA LEU A 157 -0.88 37.26 -2.41
C LEU A 157 -1.68 38.56 -2.61
N GLY A 158 -3.02 38.49 -2.68
CA GLY A 158 -3.87 39.68 -2.83
C GLY A 158 -3.94 40.61 -1.61
N LYS A 159 -3.36 40.21 -0.47
CA LYS A 159 -3.28 40.99 0.78
C LYS A 159 -1.82 41.20 1.23
N CYS A 160 -0.87 40.75 0.44
CA CYS A 160 0.54 40.80 0.82
C CYS A 160 1.03 42.25 0.75
N PRO A 161 1.63 42.80 1.83
CA PRO A 161 2.06 44.21 1.87
C PRO A 161 3.12 44.59 0.84
N TYR A 162 3.82 43.60 0.29
CA TYR A 162 4.91 43.75 -0.68
C TYR A 162 4.55 43.17 -2.04
N TYR A 163 3.28 42.79 -2.26
CA TYR A 163 2.86 42.31 -3.56
C TYR A 163 2.81 43.47 -4.55
N PRO A 164 3.45 43.35 -5.73
CA PRO A 164 3.50 44.43 -6.68
C PRO A 164 2.09 44.87 -7.13
N CYS A 165 1.86 46.18 -7.17
CA CYS A 165 0.61 46.74 -7.69
C CYS A 165 0.87 47.71 -8.84
N ARG A 166 -0.17 47.97 -9.64
CA ARG A 166 -0.08 48.91 -10.75
C ARG A 166 -0.23 50.34 -10.25
N CYS A 167 0.69 51.20 -10.65
CA CYS A 167 0.60 52.63 -10.43
C CYS A 167 -0.60 53.21 -11.19
N PRO A 168 -1.53 53.92 -10.53
CA PRO A 168 -2.70 54.50 -11.19
C PRO A 168 -2.36 55.60 -12.22
N HIS A 169 -1.16 56.17 -12.16
CA HIS A 169 -0.75 57.32 -12.99
C HIS A 169 0.12 56.94 -14.19
N CYS A 170 0.85 55.82 -14.15
CA CYS A 170 1.81 55.46 -15.20
C CYS A 170 1.77 53.99 -15.61
N ASP A 171 0.83 53.19 -15.10
CA ASP A 171 0.64 51.75 -15.39
C ASP A 171 1.86 50.85 -15.09
N LEU A 172 2.91 51.38 -14.47
CA LEU A 172 4.08 50.61 -14.05
C LEU A 172 3.80 49.82 -12.76
N MET A 173 4.45 48.66 -12.62
CA MET A 173 4.38 47.84 -11.39
C MET A 173 5.32 48.41 -10.32
N THR A 174 4.81 48.64 -9.11
CA THR A 174 5.57 49.14 -7.95
C THR A 174 5.48 48.16 -6.79
N GLU A 175 6.51 48.08 -5.94
CA GLU A 175 6.55 47.18 -4.76
C GLU A 175 5.62 47.62 -3.62
N ARG A 176 5.04 48.81 -3.72
CA ARG A 176 4.10 49.37 -2.75
C ARG A 176 3.07 50.25 -3.46
N CYS A 177 1.81 50.17 -3.01
CA CYS A 177 0.77 51.12 -3.39
C CYS A 177 0.81 52.27 -2.37
N GLU A 178 1.55 53.32 -2.70
CA GLU A 178 1.48 54.61 -1.98
C GLU A 178 0.67 55.61 -2.81
#